data_AF-A0AAW7D7N5-F1
#
_entry.id   AF-A0AAW7D7N5-F1
#
_cell.length_a   1.000
_cell.length_b   1.000
_cell.length_c   1.000
_cell.angle_alpha   90.00
_cell.angle_beta   90.00
_cell.angle_gamma   90.00
#
_symmetry.space_group_name_H-M   'P 1'
#
loop_
_entity.id
_entity.type
_entity.pdbx_description
1 polymer ?
#
loop_
_entity_poly.entity_id
_entity_poly.type
_entity_poly.pdbx_seq_one_letter_code
_entity_poly.pdbx_strand_id
1 'polypeptide(L)' 'MKNRFEHLDKLKQHLNQLRYLESDKVTKAFDIEYTYESNKIEGNTLTLQETALVIEKGLTIG' A
#
# COMPACT_ATOMS: atom_id res chain seq x y z
N MET A 1 7.03 18.75 -19.00
CA MET A 1 6.66 18.64 -17.56
C MET A 1 5.17 18.84 -17.29
N LYS A 2 4.47 19.83 -17.88
CA LYS A 2 3.01 20.06 -17.68
C LYS A 2 2.13 18.80 -17.83
N ASN A 3 2.42 17.96 -18.82
CA ASN A 3 1.62 16.78 -19.14
C ASN A 3 1.58 15.71 -18.02
N ARG A 4 2.63 15.57 -17.19
CA ARG A 4 2.64 14.56 -16.10
C ARG A 4 1.75 14.95 -14.93
N PHE A 5 1.75 16.22 -14.54
CA PHE A 5 0.89 16.70 -13.45
C PHE A 5 -0.58 16.64 -13.86
N GLU A 6 -0.91 17.06 -15.08
CA GLU A 6 -2.25 16.91 -15.65
C GLU A 6 -2.72 15.45 -15.69
N HIS A 7 -1.81 14.51 -15.97
CA HIS A 7 -2.11 13.08 -15.93
C HIS A 7 -2.39 12.58 -14.51
N LEU A 8 -1.56 12.97 -13.53
CA LEU A 8 -1.78 12.64 -12.12
C LEU A 8 -3.09 13.21 -11.59
N ASP A 9 -3.45 14.44 -11.97
CA ASP A 9 -4.71 15.06 -11.58
C ASP A 9 -5.92 14.28 -12.12
N LYS A 10 -5.86 13.82 -13.38
CA LYS A 10 -6.90 12.96 -13.97
C LYS A 10 -7.02 11.62 -13.23
N LEU A 11 -5.91 10.98 -12.90
CA LEU A 11 -5.92 9.73 -12.12
C LEU A 11 -6.50 9.94 -10.72
N LYS A 12 -6.13 11.04 -10.05
CA LYS A 12 -6.67 11.39 -8.73
C LYS A 12 -8.17 11.67 -8.79
N GLN A 13 -8.64 12.38 -9.81
CA GLN A 13 -10.08 12.62 -10.00
C GLN A 13 -10.85 11.31 -10.20
N HIS A 14 -10.33 10.40 -11.02
CA HIS A 14 -10.94 9.09 -11.22
C HIS A 14 -10.94 8.26 -9.92
N LEU A 15 -9.84 8.24 -9.17
CA LEU A 15 -9.77 7.57 -7.87
C LEU A 15 -10.80 8.15 -6.88
N ASN A 16 -10.95 9.47 -6.83
CA ASN A 16 -11.91 10.13 -5.96
C ASN A 16 -13.36 9.72 -6.25
N GLN A 17 -13.70 9.48 -7.52
CA GLN A 17 -15.02 8.99 -7.91
C GLN A 17 -15.30 7.58 -7.41
N LEU A 18 -14.26 6.78 -7.14
CA LEU A 18 -14.35 5.40 -6.66
C LEU A 18 -14.27 5.29 -5.13
N ARG A 19 -14.16 6.40 -4.39
CA ARG A 19 -14.03 6.38 -2.91
C ARG A 19 -15.19 5.69 -2.18
N TYR A 20 -16.36 5.62 -2.78
CA TYR A 20 -17.49 4.86 -2.22
C TYR A 20 -17.22 3.34 -2.14
N LEU A 21 -16.20 2.84 -2.83
CA LEU A 21 -15.71 1.46 -2.77
C LEU A 21 -14.63 1.25 -1.69
N GLU A 22 -14.20 2.31 -0.99
CA GLU A 22 -13.26 2.18 0.12
C GLU A 22 -13.85 1.27 1.20
N SER A 23 -13.01 0.38 1.71
CA SER A 23 -13.35 -0.51 2.80
C SER A 23 -12.14 -0.74 3.68
N ASP A 24 -12.36 -1.08 4.94
CA ASP A 24 -11.29 -1.39 5.89
C ASP A 24 -10.34 -2.48 5.37
N LYS A 25 -10.83 -3.40 4.53
CA LYS A 25 -10.01 -4.45 3.91
C LYS A 25 -9.02 -3.86 2.90
N VAL A 26 -9.47 -2.90 2.10
CA VAL A 26 -8.63 -2.21 1.10
C VAL A 26 -7.58 -1.36 1.82
N THR A 27 -7.98 -0.60 2.84
CA THR A 27 -7.05 0.22 3.64
C THR A 27 -5.99 -0.65 4.30
N LYS A 28 -6.38 -1.75 4.96
CA LYS A 28 -5.42 -2.67 5.58
C LYS A 28 -4.46 -3.31 4.59
N ALA A 29 -4.95 -3.68 3.39
CA ALA A 29 -4.08 -4.22 2.35
C ALA A 29 -3.02 -3.19 1.92
N PHE A 30 -3.41 -1.91 1.77
CA PHE A 30 -2.47 -0.83 1.47
C PHE A 30 -1.46 -0.59 2.59
N ASP A 31 -1.87 -0.62 3.86
CA ASP A 31 -0.96 -0.42 4.99
C ASP A 31 0.12 -1.52 5.07
N ILE A 32 -0.27 -2.77 4.81
CA ILE A 32 0.65 -3.92 4.74
C ILE A 32 1.61 -3.78 3.57
N GLU A 33 1.10 -3.46 2.38
CA GLU A 33 1.92 -3.29 1.17
C GLU A 33 2.91 -2.12 1.32
N TYR A 34 2.46 -1.00 1.90
CA TYR A 34 3.30 0.14 2.22
C TYR A 34 4.45 -0.25 3.15
N THR A 35 4.15 -0.99 4.21
CA THR A 35 5.16 -1.45 5.17
C THR A 35 6.15 -2.42 4.53
N TYR A 36 5.65 -3.36 3.72
CA TYR A 36 6.50 -4.31 2.99
C TYR A 36 7.47 -3.59 2.03
N GLU A 37 6.97 -2.69 1.18
CA GLU A 37 7.81 -1.99 0.21
C GLU A 37 8.80 -1.03 0.88
N SER A 38 8.40 -0.34 1.96
CA SER A 38 9.31 0.51 2.74
C SER A 38 10.46 -0.30 3.33
N ASN A 39 10.15 -1.39 4.03
CA ASN A 39 11.16 -2.22 4.67
C ASN A 39 12.07 -2.91 3.65
N LYS A 40 11.52 -3.32 2.51
CA LYS A 40 12.27 -3.92 1.41
C LYS A 40 13.29 -2.94 0.79
N ILE A 41 12.94 -1.67 0.66
CA ILE A 41 13.88 -0.61 0.22
C ILE A 41 15.05 -0.51 1.21
N GLU A 42 14.79 -0.69 2.50
CA GLU A 42 15.80 -0.69 3.57
C GLU A 42 16.59 -2.02 3.66
N GLY A 43 16.30 -3.00 2.82
CA GLY A 43 17.02 -4.29 2.75
C GLY A 43 16.37 -5.42 3.57
N ASN A 44 15.16 -5.23 4.06
CA ASN A 44 14.40 -6.31 4.69
C ASN A 44 14.01 -7.39 3.65
N THR A 45 14.14 -8.66 4.02
CA THR A 45 13.89 -9.81 3.15
C THR A 45 12.54 -10.48 3.37
N LEU A 46 11.74 -10.02 4.33
CA LEU A 46 10.40 -10.53 4.57
C LEU A 46 9.56 -10.36 3.32
N THR A 47 8.82 -11.40 2.96
CA THR A 47 7.80 -11.37 1.92
C THR A 47 6.58 -10.55 2.37
N LEU A 48 5.70 -10.21 1.43
CA LEU A 48 4.44 -9.54 1.73
C LEU A 48 3.58 -10.36 2.71
N GLN A 49 3.58 -11.69 2.58
CA GLN A 49 2.84 -12.59 3.47
C GLN A 49 3.42 -12.58 4.89
N GLU A 50 4.75 -12.64 5.02
CA GLU A 50 5.41 -12.57 6.32
C GLU A 50 5.19 -11.21 6.98
N THR A 51 5.24 -10.12 6.20
CA THR A 51 4.92 -8.77 6.69
C THR A 51 3.49 -8.68 7.19
N ALA A 52 2.52 -9.26 6.46
CA ALA A 52 1.13 -9.33 6.89
C ALA A 52 0.98 -10.11 8.21
N LEU A 53 1.67 -11.25 8.36
CA LEU A 53 1.64 -12.05 9.59
C LEU A 53 2.19 -11.28 10.80
N VAL A 54 3.28 -10.54 10.62
CA VAL A 54 3.87 -9.70 11.68
C VAL A 54 2.87 -8.62 12.11
N ILE A 55 2.30 -7.89 11.16
CA ILE A 55 1.41 -6.75 11.44
C ILE A 55 0.06 -7.20 12.01
N GLU A 56 -0.56 -8.23 11.42
CA GLU A 56 -1.92 -8.63 11.79
C GLU A 56 -1.96 -9.56 13.01
N LYS A 57 -0.92 -10.37 13.22
CA LYS A 57 -0.91 -11.42 14.25
C LYS A 57 0.13 -11.18 15.34
N GLY A 58 1.02 -10.19 15.19
CA GLY A 58 2.11 -9.95 16.13
C GLY A 58 3.13 -11.08 16.15
N LEU A 59 3.23 -11.85 15.07
CA LEU A 59 4.17 -12.97 14.97
C LEU A 59 5.58 -12.45 14.70
N THR A 60 6.59 -13.11 15.26
CA THR A 60 7.99 -12.87 14.94
C THR A 60 8.43 -13.85 13.85
N ILE A 61 9.08 -13.36 12.81
CA ILE A 61 9.65 -14.15 11.71
C ILE A 61 11.18 -14.09 11.85
N GLY A 62 11.88 -15.21 11.70
CA GLY A 62 13.32 -15.34 11.92
C GLY A 62 13.97 -16.37 11.00
#